data_AF-A0A915YLQ7-F1
#
_entry.id   AF-A0A915YLQ7-F1
#
_cell.length_a   1.000
_cell.length_b   1.000
_cell.length_c   1.000
_cell.angle_alpha   90.00
_cell.angle_beta   90.00
_cell.angle_gamma   90.00
#
_symmetry.space_group_name_H-M   'P 1'
#
loop_
_entity.id
_entity.type
_entity.pdbx_description
1 polymer ?
#
loop_
_entity_poly.entity_id
_entity_poly.type
_entity_poly.pdbx_seq_one_letter_code
_entity_poly.pdbx_strand_id
1 'polypeptide(L)'
;MRILLLLTLTITVLTSCWDLQTGQAIREVAPGTWRGVFKLEDQVVPIMYEIRNSNNIDQPVELIFKTAQQELKADQVTILGDTLFADFNSANTQLKIIHQIDQMDGFLYDQSGKEYPIIFAGVYGILQRFPDVRKTPTANLTGDWKLIATVAQDSTLEGILRITTKDNYATATLKLNHKNQTMVLEGTVQGSKIYLSGFDGKTVCWLSANIKDSKTLNQGNLKLNNKNFFWEAQSNAGIIHSN
;
A
#
# COMPACT_ATOMS: atom_id res chain seq x y z
N MET A 1 67.41 32.00 -26.84
CA MET A 1 65.97 31.71 -27.09
C MET A 1 65.66 30.19 -27.01
N ARG A 2 66.23 29.48 -26.02
CA ARG A 2 65.99 28.03 -25.80
C ARG A 2 65.65 27.68 -24.34
N ILE A 3 65.85 28.62 -23.41
CA ILE A 3 65.53 28.47 -21.98
C ILE A 3 64.09 28.92 -21.66
N LEU A 4 63.46 29.71 -22.54
CA LEU A 4 62.08 30.18 -22.36
C LEU A 4 61.02 29.15 -22.80
N LEU A 5 61.43 28.04 -23.42
CA LEU A 5 60.53 27.00 -23.95
C LEU A 5 60.34 25.81 -22.99
N LEU A 6 61.16 25.74 -21.94
CA LEU A 6 61.08 24.68 -20.92
C LEU A 6 60.25 25.10 -19.69
N LEU A 7 59.94 26.38 -19.54
CA LEU A 7 59.11 26.88 -18.42
C LEU A 7 57.61 26.90 -18.73
N THR A 8 57.21 26.78 -20.00
CA THR A 8 55.80 26.76 -20.42
C THR A 8 55.20 25.35 -20.46
N LEU A 9 56.02 24.30 -20.41
CA LEU A 9 55.57 22.91 -20.44
C LEU A 9 55.28 22.32 -19.04
N THR A 10 55.76 22.95 -17.97
CA THR A 10 55.55 22.50 -16.59
C THR A 10 54.28 23.04 -15.92
N ILE A 11 53.61 24.03 -16.51
CA ILE A 11 52.38 24.63 -15.96
C ILE A 11 51.11 23.90 -16.44
N THR A 12 51.15 23.13 -17.52
CA THR A 12 49.96 22.46 -18.08
C THR A 12 49.61 21.13 -17.41
N VAL A 13 50.39 20.64 -16.44
CA VAL A 13 50.17 19.34 -15.78
C VAL A 13 49.41 19.46 -14.44
N LEU A 14 49.11 20.68 -13.97
CA LEU A 14 48.40 20.89 -12.69
C LEU A 14 46.91 21.26 -12.81
N THR A 15 46.34 21.26 -14.02
CA THR A 15 44.90 21.55 -14.22
C THR A 15 44.04 20.33 -14.53
N SER A 16 44.60 19.11 -14.50
CA SER A 16 43.85 17.87 -14.79
C SER A 16 43.21 17.22 -13.55
N CYS A 17 42.77 18.03 -12.60
CA CYS A 17 41.96 17.55 -11.50
C CYS A 17 40.94 18.62 -11.22
N TRP A 18 39.84 18.66 -11.99
CA TRP A 18 38.51 19.15 -11.63
C TRP A 18 37.58 18.94 -12.81
N ASP A 19 37.27 17.68 -13.11
CA ASP A 19 35.95 17.33 -13.62
C ASP A 19 35.69 15.85 -13.35
N LEU A 20 35.84 15.47 -12.07
CA LEU A 20 34.99 14.40 -11.57
C LEU A 20 33.59 15.01 -11.49
N GLN A 21 32.88 14.91 -12.62
CA GLN A 21 31.44 15.04 -12.65
C GLN A 21 30.92 13.91 -11.77
N THR A 22 30.88 14.16 -10.45
CA THR A 22 30.07 13.36 -9.53
C THR A 22 28.68 13.49 -10.10
N GLY A 23 28.25 12.48 -10.87
CA GLY A 23 26.90 12.46 -11.44
C GLY A 23 25.96 12.86 -10.33
N GLN A 24 25.15 13.90 -10.57
CA GLN A 24 24.20 14.38 -9.57
C GLN A 24 23.57 13.15 -8.93
N ALA A 25 23.75 12.99 -7.61
CA ALA A 25 23.14 11.88 -6.91
C ALA A 25 21.66 11.88 -7.33
N ILE A 26 21.15 10.74 -7.79
CA ILE A 26 19.75 10.59 -8.18
C ILE A 26 18.95 10.88 -6.91
N ARG A 27 18.51 12.14 -6.76
CA ARG A 27 17.75 12.65 -5.62
C ARG A 27 16.25 12.57 -5.87
N GLU A 28 15.87 12.22 -7.08
CA GLU A 28 14.48 12.10 -7.47
C GLU A 28 13.97 10.71 -7.08
N VAL A 29 12.76 10.68 -6.54
CA VAL A 29 12.08 9.43 -6.20
C VAL A 29 11.69 8.74 -7.51
N ALA A 30 12.04 7.46 -7.65
CA ALA A 30 11.81 6.75 -8.91
C ALA A 30 10.30 6.71 -9.26
N PRO A 31 9.90 7.25 -10.43
CA PRO A 31 8.51 7.17 -10.86
C PRO A 31 8.15 5.75 -11.28
N GLY A 32 6.86 5.43 -11.20
CA GLY A 32 6.30 4.14 -11.57
C GLY A 32 5.68 3.40 -10.39
N THR A 33 5.52 2.09 -10.55
CA THR A 33 4.81 1.25 -9.58
C THR A 33 5.73 0.79 -8.46
N TRP A 34 5.21 0.91 -7.24
CA TRP A 34 5.84 0.45 -6.02
C TRP A 34 4.89 -0.50 -5.28
N ARG A 35 5.49 -1.46 -4.59
CA ARG A 35 4.79 -2.30 -3.63
C ARG A 35 5.15 -1.84 -2.23
N GLY A 36 4.15 -1.39 -1.49
CA GLY A 36 4.28 -1.00 -0.09
C GLY A 36 3.80 -2.10 0.84
N VAL A 37 4.23 -2.03 2.09
CA VAL A 37 3.71 -2.82 3.19
C VAL A 37 3.53 -1.94 4.41
N PHE A 38 2.35 -2.00 5.02
CA PHE A 38 2.14 -1.51 6.37
C PHE A 38 2.31 -2.66 7.37
N LYS A 39 2.93 -2.43 8.52
CA LYS A 39 3.07 -3.45 9.57
C LYS A 39 2.10 -3.18 10.71
N LEU A 40 1.12 -4.06 10.87
CA LEU A 40 0.12 -4.05 11.95
C LEU A 40 0.46 -5.15 12.96
N GLU A 41 1.36 -4.82 13.89
CA GLU A 41 1.94 -5.77 14.87
C GLU A 41 2.62 -6.96 14.16
N ASP A 42 1.99 -8.13 14.16
CA ASP A 42 2.43 -9.38 13.53
C ASP A 42 2.00 -9.53 12.07
N GLN A 43 1.18 -8.60 11.55
CA GLN A 43 0.62 -8.69 10.20
C GLN A 43 1.29 -7.70 9.24
N VAL A 44 1.74 -8.22 8.09
CA VAL A 44 2.23 -7.41 6.96
C VAL A 44 1.07 -7.19 5.99
N VAL A 45 0.71 -5.95 5.73
CA VAL A 45 -0.42 -5.55 4.88
C VAL A 45 0.12 -4.98 3.57
N PRO A 46 0.09 -5.74 2.47
CA PRO A 46 0.63 -5.28 1.20
C PRO A 46 -0.31 -4.29 0.52
N ILE A 47 0.25 -3.25 -0.07
CA ILE A 47 -0.46 -2.28 -0.87
C ILE A 47 0.28 -2.00 -2.17
N MET A 48 -0.43 -1.48 -3.16
CA MET A 48 0.17 -1.00 -4.41
C MET A 48 0.04 0.52 -4.46
N TYR A 49 1.09 1.20 -4.87
CA TYR A 49 1.05 2.64 -5.11
C TYR A 49 1.91 3.00 -6.34
N GLU A 50 1.65 4.17 -6.87
CA GLU A 50 2.36 4.73 -8.01
C GLU A 50 2.89 6.11 -7.63
N ILE A 51 4.12 6.39 -8.06
CA ILE A 51 4.71 7.72 -8.02
C ILE A 51 4.73 8.25 -9.44
N ARG A 52 4.10 9.40 -9.68
CA ARG A 52 4.09 10.08 -10.97
C ARG A 52 4.81 11.41 -10.86
N ASN A 53 5.54 11.79 -11.89
CA ASN A 53 6.05 13.15 -12.00
C ASN A 53 4.89 14.10 -12.25
N SER A 54 4.98 15.30 -11.69
CA SER A 54 4.01 16.36 -11.86
C SER A 54 4.71 17.59 -12.45
N ASN A 55 4.00 18.31 -13.30
CA ASN A 55 4.49 19.56 -13.88
C ASN A 55 4.32 20.76 -12.91
N ASN A 56 3.72 20.54 -11.74
CA ASN A 56 3.59 21.56 -10.71
C ASN A 56 4.91 21.70 -9.95
N ILE A 57 5.50 22.91 -9.99
CA ILE A 57 6.76 23.21 -9.30
C ILE A 57 6.64 23.02 -7.78
N ASP A 58 5.47 23.31 -7.20
CA ASP A 58 5.22 23.19 -5.75
C ASP A 58 4.88 21.75 -5.32
N GLN A 59 4.55 20.88 -6.27
CA GLN A 59 4.26 19.47 -6.05
C GLN A 59 4.88 18.64 -7.18
N PRO A 60 6.20 18.37 -7.13
CA PRO A 60 6.93 17.77 -8.24
C PRO A 60 6.56 16.30 -8.48
N VAL A 61 5.91 15.65 -7.52
CA VAL A 61 5.44 14.27 -7.63
C VAL A 61 4.02 14.09 -7.09
N GLU A 62 3.32 13.10 -7.61
CA GLU A 62 2.05 12.60 -7.07
C GLU A 62 2.28 11.21 -6.47
N LEU A 63 1.73 10.96 -5.28
CA LEU A 63 1.70 9.64 -4.66
C LEU A 63 0.27 9.12 -4.68
N ILE A 64 0.06 7.99 -5.34
CA ILE A 64 -1.28 7.45 -5.63
C ILE A 64 -1.34 5.99 -5.20
N PHE A 65 -2.06 5.70 -4.12
CA PHE A 65 -2.38 4.33 -3.74
C PHE A 65 -3.46 3.76 -4.66
N LYS A 66 -3.27 2.52 -5.10
CA LYS A 66 -4.20 1.82 -6.00
C LYS A 66 -4.79 0.61 -5.31
N THR A 67 -6.11 0.50 -5.27
CA THR A 67 -6.81 -0.69 -4.76
C THR A 67 -8.05 -0.95 -5.61
N ALA A 68 -8.05 -2.06 -6.33
CA ALA A 68 -9.02 -2.40 -7.36
C ALA A 68 -9.16 -1.26 -8.39
N GLN A 69 -10.36 -0.68 -8.52
CA GLN A 69 -10.62 0.46 -9.40
C GLN A 69 -10.48 1.82 -8.68
N GLN A 70 -10.14 1.82 -7.39
CA GLN A 70 -9.99 3.05 -6.61
C GLN A 70 -8.55 3.54 -6.63
N GLU A 71 -8.38 4.82 -6.97
CA GLU A 71 -7.15 5.58 -6.75
C GLU A 71 -7.33 6.50 -5.53
N LEU A 72 -6.38 6.47 -4.61
CA LEU A 72 -6.28 7.36 -3.47
C LEU A 72 -5.01 8.20 -3.65
N LYS A 73 -5.18 9.45 -4.07
CA LYS A 73 -4.10 10.42 -4.23
C LYS A 73 -3.85 11.15 -2.91
N ALA A 74 -2.57 11.34 -2.55
CA ALA A 74 -2.19 12.25 -1.47
C ALA A 74 -2.54 13.70 -1.86
N ASP A 75 -3.08 14.48 -0.93
CA ASP A 75 -3.50 15.86 -1.18
C ASP A 75 -2.29 16.77 -1.47
N GLN A 76 -1.19 16.51 -0.78
CA GLN A 76 0.07 17.21 -0.94
C GLN A 76 1.23 16.24 -0.79
N VAL A 77 2.25 16.39 -1.63
CA VAL A 77 3.52 15.69 -1.51
C VAL A 77 4.66 16.69 -1.49
N THR A 78 5.46 16.66 -0.43
CA THR A 78 6.63 17.53 -0.24
C THR A 78 7.87 16.65 -0.09
N ILE A 79 8.97 17.01 -0.76
CA ILE A 79 10.25 16.30 -0.65
C ILE A 79 11.28 17.25 -0.03
N LEU A 80 11.89 16.84 1.08
CA LEU A 80 12.97 17.56 1.75
C LEU A 80 14.14 16.60 1.96
N GLY A 81 15.21 16.77 1.17
CA GLY A 81 16.36 15.87 1.22
C GLY A 81 15.98 14.47 0.71
N ASP A 82 16.13 13.47 1.57
CA ASP A 82 15.76 12.06 1.35
C ASP A 82 14.37 11.73 1.92
N THR A 83 13.65 12.72 2.43
CA THR A 83 12.37 12.51 3.10
C THR A 83 11.21 13.03 2.26
N LEU A 84 10.29 12.14 1.93
CA LEU A 84 9.00 12.44 1.31
C LEU A 84 7.90 12.49 2.37
N PHE A 85 7.10 13.55 2.34
CA PHE A 85 5.92 13.74 3.16
C PHE A 85 4.69 13.73 2.26
N ALA A 86 3.76 12.82 2.48
CA ALA A 86 2.50 12.74 1.77
C ALA A 86 1.34 12.93 2.75
N ASP A 87 0.59 14.01 2.57
CA ASP A 87 -0.52 14.40 3.45
C ASP A 87 -1.87 13.89 2.91
N PHE A 88 -2.70 13.35 3.80
CA PHE A 88 -4.10 13.03 3.54
C PHE A 88 -4.97 13.90 4.46
N ASN A 89 -5.24 15.12 4.01
CA ASN A 89 -5.84 16.20 4.79
C ASN A 89 -7.22 15.81 5.34
N SER A 90 -8.06 15.20 4.51
CA SER A 90 -9.40 14.73 4.94
C SER A 90 -9.35 13.60 5.98
N ALA A 91 -8.26 12.82 5.98
CA ALA A 91 -8.02 11.74 6.93
C ALA A 91 -7.31 12.20 8.21
N ASN A 92 -6.67 13.38 8.18
CA ASN A 92 -5.78 13.91 9.21
C ASN A 92 -4.59 12.95 9.48
N THR A 93 -3.98 12.43 8.42
CA THR A 93 -2.82 11.54 8.49
C THR A 93 -1.71 12.00 7.55
N GLN A 94 -0.48 11.63 7.86
CA GLN A 94 0.70 11.92 7.05
C GLN A 94 1.56 10.67 6.92
N LEU A 95 1.89 10.31 5.68
CA LEU A 95 2.88 9.28 5.39
C LEU A 95 4.24 9.96 5.23
N LYS A 96 5.16 9.67 6.15
CA LYS A 96 6.54 10.16 6.11
C LYS A 96 7.46 9.01 5.72
N ILE A 97 8.18 9.16 4.62
CA ILE A 97 9.03 8.15 4.01
C ILE A 97 10.45 8.69 3.86
N ILE A 98 11.44 7.93 4.30
CA ILE A 98 12.82 8.07 3.85
C ILE A 98 12.97 7.20 2.60
N HIS A 99 13.37 7.80 1.48
CA HIS A 99 13.50 7.09 0.22
C HIS A 99 14.97 6.87 -0.15
N GLN A 100 15.23 5.69 -0.69
CA GLN A 100 16.48 5.32 -1.35
C GLN A 100 16.17 5.01 -2.83
N ILE A 101 17.12 4.44 -3.55
CA ILE A 101 17.01 4.21 -5.00
C ILE A 101 15.81 3.30 -5.32
N ASP A 102 15.68 2.17 -4.64
CA ASP A 102 14.67 1.13 -4.90
C ASP A 102 13.88 0.72 -3.65
N GLN A 103 14.13 1.39 -2.52
CA GLN A 103 13.54 1.07 -1.21
C GLN A 103 13.06 2.32 -0.50
N MET A 104 12.08 2.13 0.36
CA MET A 104 11.47 3.16 1.19
C MET A 104 11.21 2.60 2.58
N ASP A 105 11.51 3.39 3.60
CA ASP A 105 11.13 3.11 4.99
C ASP A 105 10.42 4.32 5.56
N GLY A 106 9.41 4.10 6.39
CA GLY A 106 8.62 5.21 6.87
C GLY A 106 7.58 4.83 7.90
N PHE A 107 6.72 5.80 8.18
CA PHE A 107 5.61 5.64 9.10
C PHE A 107 4.42 6.45 8.61
N LEU A 108 3.22 5.88 8.77
CA LEU A 108 1.97 6.60 8.70
C LEU A 108 1.65 7.14 10.09
N TYR A 109 1.52 8.46 10.20
CA TYR A 109 1.18 9.17 11.42
C TYR A 109 -0.28 9.61 11.40
N ASP A 110 -0.99 9.40 12.51
CA ASP A 110 -2.21 10.14 12.83
C ASP A 110 -1.82 11.51 13.41
N GLN A 111 -2.18 12.59 12.71
CA GLN A 111 -1.80 13.95 13.13
C GLN A 111 -2.53 14.39 14.41
N SER A 112 -3.56 13.68 14.85
CA SER A 112 -4.20 13.94 16.15
C SER A 112 -3.42 13.35 17.34
N GLY A 113 -2.42 12.50 17.07
CA GLY A 113 -1.61 11.83 18.09
C GLY A 113 -2.35 10.78 18.91
N LYS A 114 -3.54 10.35 18.48
CA LYS A 114 -4.38 9.38 19.21
C LYS A 114 -4.02 7.94 18.86
N GLU A 115 -3.48 7.71 17.66
CA GLU A 115 -3.01 6.39 17.23
C GLU A 115 -1.49 6.32 17.14
N TYR A 116 -0.94 5.15 17.47
CA TYR A 116 0.48 4.88 17.28
C TYR A 116 0.85 4.89 15.79
N PRO A 117 2.03 5.42 15.42
CA PRO A 117 2.50 5.39 14.05
C PRO A 117 2.58 3.96 13.50
N ILE A 118 2.09 3.75 12.28
CA ILE A 118 2.14 2.46 11.60
C ILE A 118 3.38 2.41 10.71
N ILE A 119 4.24 1.42 10.91
CA ILE A 119 5.45 1.25 10.10
C ILE A 119 5.06 0.99 8.65
N PHE A 120 5.75 1.67 7.73
CA PHE A 120 5.65 1.52 6.29
C PHE A 120 7.00 1.12 5.71
N ALA A 121 6.99 0.23 4.73
CA ALA A 121 8.15 -0.02 3.87
C ALA A 121 7.69 -0.16 2.42
N GLY A 122 8.53 0.19 1.45
CA GLY A 122 8.23 0.14 0.03
C GLY A 122 9.40 -0.40 -0.79
N VAL A 123 9.08 -1.14 -1.86
CA VAL A 123 10.07 -1.66 -2.81
C VAL A 123 9.60 -1.36 -4.24
N TYR A 124 10.52 -0.85 -5.05
CA TYR A 124 10.26 -0.46 -6.43
C TYR A 124 10.07 -1.67 -7.35
N GLY A 125 9.21 -1.54 -8.37
CA GLY A 125 9.14 -2.48 -9.50
C GLY A 125 8.48 -3.83 -9.21
N ILE A 126 8.08 -4.12 -7.96
CA ILE A 126 7.29 -5.31 -7.66
C ILE A 126 5.83 -5.04 -8.05
N LEU A 127 5.33 -5.76 -9.06
CA LEU A 127 3.97 -5.54 -9.60
C LEU A 127 2.89 -6.38 -8.90
N GLN A 128 3.27 -7.44 -8.18
CA GLN A 128 2.31 -8.28 -7.47
C GLN A 128 2.12 -7.81 -6.03
N ARG A 129 0.87 -7.48 -5.66
CA ARG A 129 0.50 -7.16 -4.26
C ARG A 129 0.76 -8.36 -3.34
N PHE A 130 0.28 -9.53 -3.73
CA PHE A 130 0.43 -10.80 -3.02
C PHE A 130 1.32 -11.77 -3.79
N PRO A 131 2.04 -12.67 -3.11
CA PRO A 131 2.78 -13.74 -3.79
C PRO A 131 1.86 -14.59 -4.68
N ASP A 132 2.30 -14.89 -5.91
CA ASP A 132 1.59 -15.80 -6.81
C ASP A 132 1.93 -17.26 -6.46
N VAL A 133 1.06 -17.90 -5.67
CA VAL A 133 1.23 -19.30 -5.24
C VAL A 133 0.54 -20.27 -6.21
N ARG A 134 -0.15 -19.77 -7.25
CA ARG A 134 -0.84 -20.58 -8.29
C ARG A 134 -1.73 -21.71 -7.77
N LYS A 135 -2.39 -21.50 -6.62
CA LYS A 135 -3.34 -22.48 -6.05
C LYS A 135 -4.76 -22.15 -6.50
N THR A 136 -5.37 -23.03 -7.28
CA THR A 136 -6.76 -22.87 -7.72
C THR A 136 -7.71 -22.66 -6.53
N PRO A 137 -8.57 -21.63 -6.55
CA PRO A 137 -9.60 -21.43 -5.54
C PRO A 137 -10.51 -22.65 -5.37
N THR A 138 -10.85 -23.00 -4.13
CA THR A 138 -11.78 -24.11 -3.86
C THR A 138 -13.25 -23.75 -4.05
N ALA A 139 -13.57 -22.45 -4.16
CA ALA A 139 -14.92 -21.95 -4.43
C ALA A 139 -14.88 -20.57 -5.12
N ASN A 140 -15.95 -20.25 -5.85
CA ASN A 140 -16.23 -18.87 -6.29
C ASN A 140 -16.88 -18.12 -5.12
N LEU A 141 -16.29 -17.01 -4.70
CA LEU A 141 -16.75 -16.23 -3.53
C LEU A 141 -17.58 -15.01 -3.93
N THR A 142 -17.85 -14.81 -5.23
CA THR A 142 -18.56 -13.63 -5.72
C THR A 142 -19.96 -13.53 -5.11
N GLY A 143 -20.25 -12.41 -4.45
CA GLY A 143 -21.54 -12.14 -3.82
C GLY A 143 -21.44 -11.31 -2.54
N ASP A 144 -22.58 -11.18 -1.87
CA ASP A 144 -22.71 -10.43 -0.61
C ASP A 144 -22.62 -11.38 0.59
N TRP A 145 -21.78 -11.03 1.55
CA TRP A 145 -21.52 -11.79 2.75
C TRP A 145 -21.86 -10.96 3.98
N LYS A 146 -22.75 -11.48 4.85
CA LYS A 146 -22.98 -10.92 6.18
C LYS A 146 -21.79 -11.27 7.06
N LEU A 147 -20.99 -10.27 7.42
CA LEU A 147 -19.83 -10.41 8.28
C LEU A 147 -20.22 -10.10 9.72
N ILE A 148 -19.84 -10.99 10.64
CA ILE A 148 -19.98 -10.80 12.09
C ILE A 148 -18.59 -10.93 12.69
N ALA A 149 -18.08 -9.84 13.23
CA ALA A 149 -16.79 -9.74 13.89
C ALA A 149 -16.97 -9.64 15.41
N THR A 150 -16.23 -10.44 16.17
CA THR A 150 -16.19 -10.42 17.63
C THR A 150 -15.01 -9.57 18.10
N VAL A 151 -15.28 -8.62 19.00
CA VAL A 151 -14.25 -7.87 19.73
C VAL A 151 -14.03 -8.56 21.08
N ALA A 152 -12.83 -8.45 21.66
CA ALA A 152 -12.64 -8.79 23.06
C ALA A 152 -13.64 -7.98 23.92
N GLN A 153 -14.42 -8.66 24.78
CA GLN A 153 -15.56 -8.13 25.57
C GLN A 153 -16.92 -8.07 24.85
N ASP A 154 -17.37 -9.20 24.27
CA ASP A 154 -18.75 -9.49 23.84
C ASP A 154 -19.46 -8.49 22.90
N SER A 155 -18.74 -7.49 22.41
CA SER A 155 -19.26 -6.59 21.39
C SER A 155 -19.08 -7.21 20.01
N THR A 156 -20.16 -7.17 19.23
CA THR A 156 -20.19 -7.66 17.85
C THR A 156 -20.18 -6.48 16.89
N LEU A 157 -19.22 -6.48 15.98
CA LEU A 157 -19.18 -5.60 14.83
C LEU A 157 -19.82 -6.32 13.65
N GLU A 158 -20.97 -5.85 13.20
CA GLU A 158 -21.62 -6.38 12.00
C GLU A 158 -21.24 -5.55 10.76
N GLY A 159 -21.19 -6.21 9.60
CA GLY A 159 -20.96 -5.55 8.33
C GLY A 159 -21.39 -6.39 7.13
N ILE A 160 -21.26 -5.79 5.94
CA ILE A 160 -21.45 -6.43 4.65
C ILE A 160 -20.12 -6.41 3.92
N LEU A 161 -19.67 -7.60 3.51
CA LEU A 161 -18.51 -7.81 2.66
C LEU A 161 -19.00 -8.26 1.28
N ARG A 162 -18.89 -7.40 0.27
CA ARG A 162 -19.22 -7.76 -1.12
C ARG A 162 -17.95 -8.17 -1.83
N ILE A 163 -17.85 -9.41 -2.28
CA ILE A 163 -16.67 -9.98 -2.91
C ILE A 163 -16.93 -10.17 -4.40
N THR A 164 -15.92 -9.95 -5.23
CA THR A 164 -15.88 -10.38 -6.63
C THR A 164 -14.58 -11.14 -6.85
N THR A 165 -14.67 -12.34 -7.41
CA THR A 165 -13.49 -13.18 -7.71
C THR A 165 -13.42 -13.54 -9.19
N LYS A 166 -12.22 -13.50 -9.75
CA LYS A 166 -11.89 -14.06 -11.07
C LYS A 166 -10.57 -14.80 -10.94
N ASP A 167 -10.62 -16.13 -11.10
CA ASP A 167 -9.48 -17.00 -10.81
C ASP A 167 -8.92 -16.71 -9.40
N ASN A 168 -7.61 -16.53 -9.28
CA ASN A 168 -6.94 -16.19 -8.02
C ASN A 168 -7.08 -14.71 -7.61
N TYR A 169 -7.67 -13.84 -8.44
CA TYR A 169 -7.83 -12.42 -8.14
C TYR A 169 -9.14 -12.15 -7.41
N ALA A 170 -9.08 -11.31 -6.37
CA ALA A 170 -10.23 -10.93 -5.57
C ALA A 170 -10.26 -9.42 -5.32
N THR A 171 -11.45 -8.85 -5.39
CA THR A 171 -11.74 -7.49 -4.91
C THR A 171 -12.91 -7.54 -3.95
N ALA A 172 -12.97 -6.63 -3.00
CA ALA A 172 -14.13 -6.53 -2.13
C ALA A 172 -14.43 -5.10 -1.71
N THR A 173 -15.67 -4.87 -1.30
CA THR A 173 -16.04 -3.69 -0.51
C THR A 173 -16.49 -4.14 0.87
N LEU A 174 -15.97 -3.47 1.90
CA LEU A 174 -16.32 -3.72 3.30
C LEU A 174 -17.07 -2.50 3.86
N LYS A 175 -18.33 -2.71 4.26
CA LYS A 175 -19.14 -1.72 4.96
C LYS A 175 -19.46 -2.26 6.35
N LEU A 176 -18.98 -1.56 7.38
CA LEU A 176 -19.24 -1.92 8.79
C LEU A 176 -20.35 -1.03 9.33
N ASN A 177 -21.27 -1.56 10.14
CA ASN A 177 -22.47 -0.82 10.58
C ASN A 177 -22.13 0.46 11.37
N HIS A 178 -21.02 0.47 12.09
CA HIS A 178 -20.57 1.63 12.87
C HIS A 178 -19.65 2.60 12.09
N LYS A 179 -19.27 2.27 10.84
CA LYS A 179 -18.42 3.11 9.99
C LYS A 179 -19.25 3.61 8.80
N ASN A 180 -19.35 4.93 8.66
CA ASN A 180 -20.12 5.53 7.56
C ASN A 180 -19.45 5.35 6.19
N GLN A 181 -18.14 5.07 6.17
CA GLN A 181 -17.36 4.93 4.95
C GLN A 181 -17.17 3.45 4.58
N THR A 182 -17.34 3.16 3.29
CA THR A 182 -17.05 1.84 2.71
C THR A 182 -15.58 1.78 2.33
N MET A 183 -14.90 0.70 2.69
CA MET A 183 -13.51 0.46 2.28
C MET A 183 -13.47 -0.44 1.05
N VAL A 184 -12.59 -0.11 0.11
CA VAL A 184 -12.28 -0.95 -1.05
C VAL A 184 -11.03 -1.76 -0.75
N LEU A 185 -11.09 -3.07 -1.04
CA LEU A 185 -10.05 -4.03 -0.78
C LEU A 185 -9.70 -4.79 -2.07
N GLU A 186 -8.44 -5.20 -2.17
CA GLU A 186 -7.92 -6.01 -3.26
C GLU A 186 -7.01 -7.11 -2.71
N GLY A 187 -7.01 -8.25 -3.38
CA GLY A 187 -6.09 -9.33 -3.08
C GLY A 187 -6.35 -10.60 -3.86
N THR A 188 -6.30 -11.73 -3.16
CA THR A 188 -6.20 -13.03 -3.81
C THR A 188 -6.96 -14.13 -3.06
N VAL A 189 -7.49 -15.09 -3.84
CA VAL A 189 -7.94 -16.38 -3.33
C VAL A 189 -6.92 -17.43 -3.72
N GLN A 190 -6.44 -18.22 -2.75
CA GLN A 190 -5.42 -19.25 -2.95
C GLN A 190 -5.83 -20.53 -2.24
N GLY A 191 -6.28 -21.53 -3.00
CA GLY A 191 -6.86 -22.74 -2.42
C GLY A 191 -8.10 -22.39 -1.59
N SER A 192 -8.08 -22.76 -0.31
CA SER A 192 -9.18 -22.55 0.64
C SER A 192 -9.03 -21.28 1.49
N LYS A 193 -8.30 -20.27 1.01
CA LYS A 193 -8.04 -19.03 1.75
C LYS A 193 -8.24 -17.80 0.89
N ILE A 194 -8.80 -16.74 1.47
CA ILE A 194 -8.88 -15.41 0.89
C ILE A 194 -8.01 -14.44 1.69
N TYR A 195 -7.31 -13.57 0.98
CA TYR A 195 -6.51 -12.48 1.54
C TYR A 195 -6.85 -11.19 0.80
N LEU A 196 -7.15 -10.14 1.56
CA LEU A 196 -7.57 -8.84 1.07
C LEU A 196 -6.88 -7.74 1.88
N SER A 197 -6.57 -6.65 1.22
CA SER A 197 -5.91 -5.49 1.84
C SER A 197 -6.37 -4.20 1.18
N GLY A 198 -6.32 -3.10 1.93
CA GLY A 198 -6.64 -1.78 1.41
C GLY A 198 -6.18 -0.68 2.34
N PHE A 199 -6.15 0.54 1.81
CA PHE A 199 -5.79 1.74 2.54
C PHE A 199 -6.67 2.90 2.04
N ASP A 200 -7.35 3.59 2.96
CA ASP A 200 -8.27 4.69 2.64
C ASP A 200 -7.69 6.09 2.97
N GLY A 201 -6.39 6.17 3.22
CA GLY A 201 -5.70 7.39 3.69
C GLY A 201 -5.60 7.44 5.20
N LYS A 202 -6.55 6.82 5.92
CA LYS A 202 -6.57 6.77 7.38
C LYS A 202 -6.39 5.36 7.96
N THR A 203 -7.12 4.43 7.37
CA THR A 203 -7.28 3.07 7.86
C THR A 203 -6.53 2.12 6.94
N VAL A 204 -5.53 1.45 7.49
CA VAL A 204 -4.92 0.26 6.91
C VAL A 204 -5.80 -0.93 7.26
N CYS A 205 -6.30 -1.62 6.23
CA CYS A 205 -7.17 -2.78 6.39
C CYS A 205 -6.45 -4.04 5.93
N TRP A 206 -6.46 -5.06 6.78
CA TRP A 206 -6.16 -6.46 6.42
C TRP A 206 -7.39 -7.31 6.68
N LEU A 207 -7.74 -8.16 5.73
CA LEU A 207 -8.82 -9.12 5.89
C LEU A 207 -8.40 -10.47 5.33
N SER A 208 -8.57 -11.52 6.11
CA SER A 208 -8.32 -12.89 5.69
C SER A 208 -9.36 -13.83 6.27
N ALA A 209 -9.64 -14.95 5.59
CA ALA A 209 -10.50 -16.02 6.11
C ALA A 209 -10.22 -17.34 5.40
N ASN A 210 -10.66 -18.42 6.04
CA ASN A 210 -10.73 -19.74 5.44
C ASN A 210 -12.08 -19.94 4.76
N ILE A 211 -12.05 -20.60 3.60
CA ILE A 211 -13.21 -21.00 2.82
C ILE A 211 -13.62 -22.38 3.32
N LYS A 212 -14.70 -22.45 4.09
CA LYS A 212 -15.27 -23.73 4.52
C LYS A 212 -16.09 -24.36 3.39
N ASP A 213 -16.92 -23.55 2.75
CA ASP A 213 -17.76 -23.91 1.60
C ASP A 213 -18.18 -22.64 0.84
N SER A 214 -19.01 -22.78 -0.20
CA SER A 214 -19.49 -21.65 -1.01
C SER A 214 -20.42 -20.66 -0.30
N LYS A 215 -20.83 -20.96 0.94
CA LYS A 215 -21.74 -20.13 1.75
C LYS A 215 -21.15 -19.68 3.07
N THR A 216 -19.99 -20.21 3.46
CA THR A 216 -19.40 -19.98 4.78
C THR A 216 -17.92 -19.63 4.70
N LEU A 217 -17.57 -18.45 5.20
CA LEU A 217 -16.20 -18.04 5.52
C LEU A 217 -16.02 -18.08 7.04
N ASN A 218 -14.94 -18.70 7.51
CA ASN A 218 -14.67 -18.84 8.94
C ASN A 218 -13.20 -18.58 9.25
N GLN A 219 -12.85 -18.58 10.54
CA GLN A 219 -11.50 -18.28 11.03
C GLN A 219 -10.99 -16.95 10.43
N GLY A 220 -11.91 -15.99 10.30
CA GLY A 220 -11.63 -14.70 9.74
C GLY A 220 -10.80 -13.86 10.69
N ASN A 221 -9.83 -13.15 10.14
CA ASN A 221 -9.06 -12.12 10.84
C ASN A 221 -9.22 -10.81 10.06
N LEU A 222 -9.70 -9.77 10.75
CA LEU A 222 -9.84 -8.42 10.25
C LEU A 222 -8.98 -7.51 11.14
N LYS A 223 -7.97 -6.86 10.55
CA LYS A 223 -7.23 -5.78 11.23
C LYS A 223 -7.55 -4.43 10.61
N LEU A 224 -7.84 -3.46 11.47
CA LEU A 224 -8.07 -2.06 11.13
C LEU A 224 -7.10 -1.22 11.96
N ASN A 225 -6.02 -0.74 11.35
CA ASN A 225 -4.88 -0.17 12.07
C ASN A 225 -4.46 -1.12 13.20
N ASN A 226 -4.39 -0.64 14.44
CA ASN A 226 -3.96 -1.43 15.60
C ASN A 226 -5.10 -2.23 16.26
N LYS A 227 -6.26 -2.37 15.61
CA LYS A 227 -7.40 -3.12 16.13
C LYS A 227 -7.53 -4.45 15.38
N ASN A 228 -7.73 -5.53 16.13
CA ASN A 228 -7.90 -6.87 15.58
C ASN A 228 -9.29 -7.43 15.92
N PHE A 229 -9.91 -8.09 14.96
CA PHE A 229 -11.24 -8.68 15.07
C PHE A 229 -11.23 -10.09 14.46
N PHE A 230 -11.77 -11.06 15.19
CA PHE A 230 -12.06 -12.37 14.62
C PHE A 230 -13.46 -12.36 14.03
N TRP A 231 -13.65 -12.95 12.86
CA TRP A 231 -14.94 -12.89 12.17
C TRP A 231 -15.32 -14.18 11.46
N GLU A 232 -16.62 -14.33 11.26
CA GLU A 232 -17.21 -15.31 10.36
C GLU A 232 -18.16 -14.58 9.42
N ALA A 233 -18.38 -15.15 8.23
CA ALA A 233 -19.37 -14.62 7.33
C ALA A 233 -20.19 -15.70 6.65
N GLN A 234 -21.45 -15.40 6.46
CA GLN A 234 -22.39 -16.21 5.71
C GLN A 234 -22.81 -15.46 4.45
N SER A 235 -22.87 -16.18 3.34
CA SER A 235 -23.35 -15.58 2.10
C SER A 235 -24.85 -15.31 2.19
N ASN A 236 -25.24 -14.06 1.96
CA ASN A 236 -26.63 -13.65 1.77
C ASN A 236 -27.08 -13.88 0.32
N ALA A 237 -26.24 -14.45 -0.54
CA ALA A 237 -26.66 -14.83 -1.88
C ALA A 237 -27.79 -15.86 -1.74
N GLY A 238 -29.03 -15.40 -1.88
CA GLY A 238 -30.06 -16.21 -2.49
C GLY A 238 -29.42 -16.84 -3.72
N ILE A 239 -29.51 -18.17 -3.81
CA ILE A 239 -28.94 -18.96 -4.89
C ILE A 239 -29.26 -18.23 -6.20
N ILE A 240 -28.25 -17.67 -6.87
CA ILE A 240 -28.45 -17.25 -8.25
C ILE A 240 -28.57 -18.57 -9.00
N HIS A 241 -29.81 -19.05 -9.11
CA HIS A 241 -30.15 -20.06 -10.08
C HIS A 241 -29.78 -19.46 -11.44
N SER A 242 -28.80 -20.08 -12.09
CA SER A 242 -28.61 -19.93 -13.52
C SER A 242 -29.93 -20.27 -14.20
N ASN A 243 -30.52 -19.29 -14.90
CA ASN A 243 -31.30 -19.59 -16.10
C ASN A 243 -30.34 -19.68 -17.27
#